data_AF-A0A453T4G2-F1
#
_entry.id   AF-A0A453T4G2-F1
#
_cell.length_a   1.000
_cell.length_b   1.000
_cell.length_c   1.000
_cell.angle_alpha   90.00
_cell.angle_beta   90.00
_cell.angle_gamma   90.00
#
_symmetry.space_group_name_H-M   'P 1'
#
loop_
_entity.id
_entity.type
_entity.pdbx_description
1 polymer ?
#
loop_
_entity_poly.entity_id
_entity_poly.type
_entity_poly.pdbx_seq_one_letter_code
_entity_poly.pdbx_strand_id
1 'polypeptide(L)'
;MRTHHSSVFLMDMEGKVVAKFCAKYLHREVLKSEVYLAGDLGAAVHGAFFRMDEMMRGQRGWRELQALGDKINQFTGMIEGLIWSPRGSDSNDRHDDWAFEEGPHSDFSGPTCGSTACVAMIRNSQLVVANAGDSRCVISRNGQRHTIYQEITNQSLKQRENGY
;
A
#
# COMPACT_ATOMS: atom_id res chain seq x y z
N MET A 1 26.26 -7.40 10.79
CA MET A 1 25.25 -8.41 10.39
C MET A 1 24.31 -7.73 9.39
N ARG A 2 24.31 -8.15 8.12
CA ARG A 2 23.43 -7.56 7.09
C ARG A 2 22.04 -8.14 7.25
N THR A 3 21.09 -7.34 7.70
CA THR A 3 19.68 -7.71 7.75
C THR A 3 19.12 -7.67 6.33
N HIS A 4 19.02 -8.84 5.69
CA HIS A 4 18.35 -8.98 4.39
C HIS A 4 16.83 -8.84 4.58
N HIS A 5 16.33 -7.61 4.70
CA HIS A 5 14.90 -7.30 4.69
C HIS A 5 14.43 -7.14 3.24
N SER A 6 14.36 -8.25 2.50
CA SER A 6 13.71 -8.23 1.18
C SER A 6 12.20 -8.37 1.37
N SER A 7 11.54 -7.27 1.76
CA SER A 7 10.09 -7.15 1.68
C SER A 7 9.75 -6.61 0.29
N VAL A 8 9.39 -7.52 -0.62
CA VAL A 8 8.84 -7.12 -1.92
C VAL A 8 7.36 -6.82 -1.71
N PHE A 9 6.96 -5.58 -2.00
CA PHE A 9 5.57 -5.14 -2.02
C PHE A 9 5.14 -5.02 -3.48
N LEU A 10 4.26 -5.90 -3.94
CA LEU A 10 3.54 -5.67 -5.19
C LEU A 10 2.19 -5.09 -4.83
N MET A 11 1.88 -3.88 -5.33
CA MET A 11 0.59 -3.22 -5.14
C MET A 11 -0.01 -2.97 -6.52
N ASP A 12 -1.12 -3.62 -6.83
CA ASP A 12 -1.97 -3.22 -7.96
C ASP A 12 -3.10 -2.35 -7.43
N MET A 13 -3.21 -1.12 -7.94
CA MET A 13 -4.08 -0.10 -7.40
C MET A 13 -4.87 0.60 -8.50
N GLU A 14 -6.19 0.40 -8.55
CA GLU A 14 -7.05 1.13 -9.48
C GLU A 14 -7.55 2.41 -8.84
N GLY A 15 -7.24 3.59 -9.40
CA GLY A 15 -7.69 4.89 -8.90
C GLY A 15 -6.56 5.92 -8.86
N LYS A 16 -6.57 6.89 -9.80
CA LYS A 16 -5.37 7.70 -10.14
C LYS A 16 -4.63 8.31 -8.93
N VAL A 17 -5.33 9.06 -8.07
CA VAL A 17 -4.70 9.84 -6.99
C VAL A 17 -4.48 9.00 -5.74
N VAL A 18 -5.51 8.28 -5.30
CA VAL A 18 -5.47 7.43 -4.09
C VAL A 18 -4.47 6.29 -4.25
N ALA A 19 -4.42 5.64 -5.41
CA ALA A 19 -3.40 4.62 -5.71
C ALA A 19 -1.98 5.14 -5.51
N LYS A 20 -1.69 6.34 -6.03
CA LYS A 20 -0.35 6.95 -5.88
C LYS A 20 -0.05 7.31 -4.44
N PHE A 21 -1.04 7.78 -3.69
CA PHE A 21 -0.88 8.05 -2.27
C PHE A 21 -0.50 6.76 -1.52
N CYS A 22 -1.28 5.70 -1.69
CA CYS A 22 -1.01 4.42 -1.04
C CYS A 22 0.34 3.83 -1.49
N ALA A 23 0.69 3.87 -2.78
CA ALA A 23 1.99 3.41 -3.26
C ALA A 23 3.17 4.18 -2.60
N LYS A 24 2.97 5.47 -2.29
CA LYS A 24 3.98 6.32 -1.64
C LYS A 24 4.14 6.04 -0.15
N TYR A 25 3.06 5.72 0.57
CA TYR A 25 3.08 5.67 2.04
C TYR A 25 2.88 4.28 2.66
N LEU A 26 2.15 3.38 2.00
CA LEU A 26 1.70 2.11 2.60
C LEU A 26 2.88 1.25 3.08
N HIS A 27 3.93 1.12 2.27
CA HIS A 27 5.14 0.36 2.64
C HIS A 27 5.84 0.92 3.88
N ARG A 28 5.82 2.25 4.08
CA ARG A 28 6.45 2.90 5.24
C ARG A 28 5.66 2.63 6.51
N GLU A 29 4.33 2.75 6.44
CA GLU A 29 3.48 2.51 7.61
C GLU A 29 3.47 1.04 8.02
N VAL A 30 3.57 0.09 7.07
CA VAL A 30 3.79 -1.33 7.39
C VAL A 30 5.09 -1.54 8.16
N LEU A 31 6.19 -0.93 7.70
CA LEU A 31 7.52 -1.11 8.32
C LEU A 31 7.64 -0.43 9.70
N LYS A 32 6.90 0.68 9.92
CA LYS A 32 6.84 1.37 11.22
C LYS A 32 6.04 0.60 12.28
N SER A 33 5.12 -0.26 11.86
CA SER A 33 4.23 -0.97 12.77
C SER A 33 4.99 -1.91 13.72
N GLU A 34 4.73 -1.81 15.03
CA GLU A 34 5.26 -2.73 16.03
C GLU A 34 4.81 -4.18 15.76
N VAL A 35 3.62 -4.34 15.18
CA VAL A 35 3.04 -5.65 14.82
C VAL A 35 3.84 -6.31 13.69
N TYR A 36 4.34 -5.50 12.74
CA TYR A 36 5.29 -5.99 11.73
C TYR A 36 6.58 -6.45 12.40
N LEU A 37 7.13 -5.67 13.33
CA LEU A 37 8.37 -6.04 14.05
C LEU A 37 8.20 -7.35 14.84
N ALA A 38 7.04 -7.55 15.45
CA ALA A 38 6.65 -8.78 16.14
C ALA A 38 6.47 -10.00 15.20
N GLY A 39 6.44 -9.78 13.88
CA GLY A 39 6.38 -10.82 12.86
C GLY A 39 4.98 -11.15 12.35
N ASP A 40 3.95 -10.45 12.82
CA ASP A 40 2.58 -10.60 12.30
C ASP A 40 2.38 -9.68 11.10
N LEU A 41 2.69 -10.20 9.92
CA LEU A 41 2.59 -9.48 8.66
C LEU A 41 1.13 -9.15 8.29
N GLY A 42 0.18 -10.03 8.63
CA GLY A 42 -1.22 -9.86 8.27
C GLY A 42 -1.84 -8.69 9.02
N ALA A 43 -1.67 -8.66 10.34
CA ALA A 43 -2.16 -7.55 11.16
C ALA A 43 -1.43 -6.23 10.85
N ALA A 44 -0.15 -6.27 10.50
CA ALA A 44 0.59 -5.08 10.08
C ALA A 44 0.03 -4.45 8.80
N VAL A 45 -0.24 -5.24 7.77
CA VAL A 45 -0.83 -4.74 6.51
C VAL A 45 -2.26 -4.25 6.73
N HIS A 46 -3.04 -4.99 7.50
CA HIS A 46 -4.39 -4.60 7.89
C HIS A 46 -4.41 -3.21 8.55
N GLY A 47 -3.58 -3.02 9.57
CA GLY A 47 -3.44 -1.73 10.24
C GLY A 47 -2.96 -0.62 9.29
N ALA A 48 -2.04 -0.94 8.37
CA ALA A 48 -1.54 0.02 7.41
C ALA A 48 -2.61 0.48 6.40
N PHE A 49 -3.57 -0.37 6.02
CA PHE A 49 -4.70 0.06 5.19
C PHE A 49 -5.58 1.10 5.89
N PHE A 50 -5.99 0.85 7.14
CA PHE A 50 -6.74 1.86 7.91
C PHE A 50 -5.94 3.14 8.09
N ARG A 51 -4.63 3.00 8.30
CA ARG A 51 -3.73 4.15 8.42
C ARG A 51 -3.70 5.00 7.16
N MET A 52 -3.76 4.40 5.96
CA MET A 52 -3.89 5.17 4.72
C MET A 52 -5.17 5.99 4.70
N ASP A 53 -6.30 5.41 5.12
CA ASP A 53 -7.59 6.12 5.19
C ASP A 53 -7.55 7.29 6.18
N GLU A 54 -6.92 7.12 7.33
CA GLU A 54 -6.71 8.20 8.30
C GLU A 54 -5.82 9.31 7.72
N MET A 55 -4.70 8.94 7.10
CA MET A 55 -3.73 9.89 6.56
C MET A 55 -4.31 10.73 5.42
N MET A 56 -5.26 10.20 4.67
CA MET A 56 -5.93 10.91 3.59
C MET A 56 -6.96 11.95 4.07
N ARG A 57 -7.22 12.05 5.37
CA ARG A 57 -8.15 13.03 5.96
C ARG A 57 -7.42 14.29 6.42
N GLY A 58 -8.20 15.33 6.64
CA GLY A 58 -7.73 16.62 7.15
C GLY A 58 -6.79 17.37 6.20
N GLN A 59 -6.23 18.46 6.71
CA GLN A 59 -5.51 19.45 5.92
C GLN A 59 -4.30 18.85 5.18
N ARG A 60 -3.55 17.99 5.86
CA ARG A 60 -2.33 17.40 5.35
C ARG A 60 -2.62 16.35 4.28
N GLY A 61 -3.59 15.47 4.52
CA GLY A 61 -4.06 14.49 3.55
C GLY A 61 -4.58 15.17 2.28
N TRP A 62 -5.38 16.22 2.44
CA TRP A 62 -5.90 17.02 1.32
C TRP A 62 -4.77 17.62 0.46
N ARG A 63 -3.76 18.26 1.08
CA ARG A 63 -2.63 18.87 0.37
C ARG A 63 -1.85 17.85 -0.44
N GLU A 64 -1.53 16.70 0.16
CA GLU A 64 -0.75 15.66 -0.51
C GLU A 64 -1.54 15.03 -1.68
N LEU A 65 -2.84 14.78 -1.50
CA LEU A 65 -3.72 14.29 -2.57
C LEU A 65 -3.81 15.30 -3.73
N GLN A 66 -3.93 16.60 -3.44
CA GLN A 66 -3.93 17.64 -4.47
C GLN A 66 -2.62 17.64 -5.24
N ALA A 67 -1.48 17.64 -4.54
CA ALA A 67 -0.15 17.63 -5.17
C ALA A 67 0.07 16.39 -6.05
N LEU A 68 -0.45 15.23 -5.65
CA LEU A 68 -0.41 14.01 -6.45
C LEU A 68 -1.34 14.11 -7.67
N GLY A 69 -2.54 14.68 -7.51
CA GLY A 69 -3.49 14.94 -8.59
C GLY A 69 -2.94 15.88 -9.65
N ASP A 70 -2.32 16.98 -9.24
CA ASP A 70 -1.71 17.96 -10.15
C ASP A 70 -0.57 17.33 -10.97
N LYS A 71 0.28 16.52 -10.32
CA LYS A 71 1.34 15.76 -11.01
C LYS A 71 0.77 14.76 -12.01
N ILE A 72 -0.36 14.12 -11.70
CA ILE A 72 -1.03 13.22 -12.65
C ILE A 72 -1.53 14.01 -13.84
N ASN A 73 -2.22 15.13 -13.63
CA ASN A 73 -2.76 15.96 -14.70
C ASN A 73 -1.65 16.51 -15.60
N GLN A 74 -0.55 16.98 -15.00
CA GLN A 74 0.64 17.41 -15.72
C GLN A 74 1.25 16.27 -16.54
N PHE A 75 1.36 15.07 -15.98
CA PHE A 75 1.90 13.92 -16.70
C PHE A 75 0.94 13.44 -17.79
N THR A 76 -0.37 13.36 -17.56
CA THR A 76 -1.35 13.02 -18.62
C THR A 76 -1.34 14.01 -19.77
N GLY A 77 -1.11 15.30 -19.50
CA GLY A 77 -0.90 16.31 -20.55
C GLY A 77 0.40 16.15 -21.33
N MET A 78 1.38 15.41 -20.80
CA MET A 78 2.65 15.06 -21.47
C MET A 78 2.66 13.64 -22.09
N ILE A 79 1.74 12.74 -21.72
CA ILE A 79 1.71 11.30 -22.13
C ILE A 79 0.91 11.00 -23.41
N GLU A 80 0.23 11.95 -24.07
CA GLU A 80 -0.14 11.68 -25.48
C GLU A 80 1.10 11.33 -26.35
N GLY A 81 2.32 11.56 -25.83
CA GLY A 81 3.59 11.21 -26.44
C GLY A 81 4.09 9.77 -26.26
N LEU A 82 4.34 9.25 -25.04
CA LEU A 82 5.08 7.97 -24.88
C LEU A 82 4.83 7.24 -23.54
N ILE A 83 4.73 5.92 -23.69
CA ILE A 83 4.61 4.81 -22.73
C ILE A 83 5.19 5.11 -21.32
N TRP A 84 4.31 5.00 -20.32
CA TRP A 84 4.58 5.14 -18.89
C TRP A 84 5.75 4.25 -18.41
N SER A 85 6.78 4.86 -17.82
CA SER A 85 7.81 4.19 -17.00
C SER A 85 8.13 5.05 -15.77
N PRO A 86 7.68 4.70 -14.56
CA PRO A 86 7.93 5.53 -13.40
C PRO A 86 9.30 5.20 -12.84
N ARG A 87 10.28 6.08 -13.06
CA ARG A 87 11.43 6.17 -12.16
C ARG A 87 10.94 6.88 -10.89
N GLY A 88 10.90 6.13 -9.79
CA GLY A 88 10.54 6.65 -8.47
C GLY A 88 11.40 7.86 -8.13
N SER A 89 10.76 9.01 -7.96
CA SER A 89 11.42 10.19 -7.42
C SER A 89 11.65 9.95 -5.93
N ASP A 90 12.91 9.73 -5.56
CA ASP A 90 13.37 9.66 -4.18
C ASP A 90 12.98 10.96 -3.46
N SER A 91 11.93 10.86 -2.64
CA SER A 91 11.56 11.92 -1.71
C SER A 91 12.27 11.62 -0.40
N ASN A 92 13.24 12.49 -0.09
CA ASN A 92 14.05 12.53 1.12
C ASN A 92 13.34 11.92 2.34
N ASP A 93 14.00 10.91 2.90
CA ASP A 93 13.63 10.15 4.09
C ASP A 93 13.74 11.02 5.35
N ARG A 94 12.86 12.02 5.46
CA ARG A 94 12.63 12.74 6.71
C ARG A 94 11.63 11.91 7.51
N HIS A 95 11.97 11.65 8.77
CA HIS A 95 11.05 11.11 9.78
C HIS A 95 9.86 12.07 9.88
N ASP A 96 8.83 11.79 9.10
CA ASP A 96 7.70 12.68 8.91
C ASP A 96 6.56 12.14 9.76
N ASP A 97 6.42 12.70 10.97
CA ASP A 97 5.58 12.19 12.06
C ASP A 97 4.07 12.26 11.80
N TRP A 98 3.63 12.54 10.56
CA TRP A 98 2.22 12.69 10.14
C TRP A 98 1.32 13.33 11.22
N ALA A 99 1.83 14.39 11.86
CA ALA A 99 1.12 15.07 12.93
C ALA A 99 -0.10 15.82 12.38
N PHE A 100 -1.08 16.07 13.25
CA PHE A 100 -2.24 16.89 12.92
C PHE A 100 -1.80 18.30 12.50
N GLU A 101 -2.32 18.76 11.36
CA GLU A 101 -2.12 20.13 10.85
C GLU A 101 -3.47 20.84 10.81
N GLU A 102 -3.57 21.98 11.49
CA GLU A 102 -4.73 22.86 11.38
C GLU A 102 -4.65 23.69 10.08
N GLY A 103 -5.78 23.86 9.40
CA GLY A 103 -5.83 24.62 8.16
C GLY A 103 -7.20 24.64 7.50
N PRO A 104 -7.34 25.30 6.33
CA PRO A 104 -8.62 25.52 5.64
C PRO A 104 -9.38 24.25 5.25
N HIS A 105 -8.70 23.11 5.19
CA HIS A 105 -9.24 21.80 4.85
C HIS A 105 -9.05 20.80 6.00
N SER A 106 -8.95 21.28 7.24
CA SER A 106 -8.83 20.44 8.44
C SER A 106 -10.04 19.52 8.64
N ASP A 107 -11.21 19.90 8.13
CA ASP A 107 -12.46 19.14 8.10
C ASP A 107 -12.58 18.21 6.88
N PHE A 108 -11.58 18.15 6.01
CA PHE A 108 -11.60 17.28 4.84
C PHE A 108 -11.80 15.82 5.25
N SER A 109 -12.94 15.25 4.86
CA SER A 109 -13.35 13.91 5.26
C SER A 109 -12.60 12.78 4.54
N GLY A 110 -11.76 13.11 3.55
CA GLY A 110 -11.08 12.16 2.67
C GLY A 110 -11.57 12.23 1.21
N PRO A 111 -10.90 11.52 0.29
CA PRO A 111 -11.23 11.51 -1.13
C PRO A 111 -12.60 10.87 -1.40
N THR A 112 -13.29 11.33 -2.45
CA THR A 112 -14.64 10.85 -2.82
C THR A 112 -14.64 9.53 -3.60
N CYS A 113 -13.47 9.06 -4.02
CA CYS A 113 -13.29 7.76 -4.66
C CYS A 113 -12.11 7.03 -4.00
N GLY A 114 -12.26 5.71 -3.83
CA GLY A 114 -11.24 4.85 -3.25
C GLY A 114 -10.30 4.25 -4.30
N SER A 115 -9.60 3.21 -3.88
CA SER A 115 -8.79 2.38 -4.78
C SER A 115 -8.94 0.91 -4.39
N THR A 116 -8.86 0.00 -5.37
CA THR A 116 -8.64 -1.41 -5.09
C THR A 116 -7.16 -1.63 -4.78
N ALA A 117 -6.82 -2.65 -4.00
CA ALA A 117 -5.44 -2.96 -3.65
C ALA A 117 -5.23 -4.47 -3.60
N CYS A 118 -4.19 -4.97 -4.24
CA CYS A 118 -3.65 -6.31 -3.99
C CYS A 118 -2.20 -6.18 -3.52
N VAL A 119 -1.93 -6.53 -2.26
CA VAL A 119 -0.61 -6.43 -1.63
C VAL A 119 -0.05 -7.82 -1.38
N ALA A 120 1.10 -8.13 -1.97
CA ALA A 120 1.88 -9.32 -1.60
C ALA A 120 3.10 -8.91 -0.77
N MET A 121 3.35 -9.62 0.32
CA MET A 121 4.47 -9.41 1.22
C MET A 121 5.22 -10.70 1.51
N ILE A 122 6.54 -10.65 1.42
CA ILE A 122 7.42 -11.78 1.71
C ILE A 122 8.39 -11.40 2.83
N ARG A 123 8.48 -12.25 3.86
CA ARG A 123 9.50 -12.16 4.92
C ARG A 123 9.70 -13.52 5.57
N ASN A 124 10.94 -13.92 5.83
CA ASN A 124 11.26 -15.16 6.55
C ASN A 124 10.55 -16.40 5.95
N SER A 125 10.54 -16.51 4.62
CA SER A 125 9.84 -17.57 3.87
C SER A 125 8.31 -17.62 4.05
N GLN A 126 7.72 -16.62 4.71
CA GLN A 126 6.27 -16.42 4.77
C GLN A 126 5.85 -15.48 3.65
N LEU A 127 4.75 -15.82 2.99
CA LEU A 127 4.09 -15.01 1.99
C LEU A 127 2.67 -14.68 2.48
N VAL A 128 2.40 -13.39 2.62
CA VAL A 128 1.07 -12.87 2.96
C VAL A 128 0.55 -12.08 1.78
N VAL A 129 -0.72 -12.31 1.45
CA VAL A 129 -1.46 -11.54 0.47
C VAL A 129 -2.63 -10.87 1.17
N ALA A 130 -2.81 -9.57 0.94
CA ALA A 130 -3.90 -8.79 1.48
C ALA A 130 -4.59 -8.02 0.35
N ASN A 131 -5.91 -8.16 0.25
CA ASN A 131 -6.71 -7.53 -0.79
C ASN A 131 -7.69 -6.51 -0.19
N ALA A 132 -7.77 -5.31 -0.75
CA ALA A 132 -8.83 -4.35 -0.50
C ALA A 132 -9.63 -4.15 -1.79
N GLY A 133 -10.94 -4.39 -1.76
CA GLY A 133 -11.78 -4.40 -2.96
C GLY A 133 -11.80 -5.76 -3.67
N ASP A 134 -12.06 -5.77 -4.98
CA ASP A 134 -12.32 -6.97 -5.79
C ASP A 134 -11.09 -7.51 -6.53
N SER A 135 -9.91 -6.92 -6.32
CA SER A 135 -8.63 -7.41 -6.85
C SER A 135 -8.31 -8.82 -6.36
N ARG A 136 -7.66 -9.61 -7.22
CA ARG A 136 -7.43 -11.03 -7.01
C ARG A 136 -5.96 -11.37 -7.19
N CYS A 137 -5.41 -12.18 -6.29
CA CYS A 137 -4.04 -12.66 -6.37
C CYS A 137 -4.00 -14.12 -6.83
N VAL A 138 -3.14 -14.41 -7.80
CA VAL A 138 -2.86 -15.79 -8.26
C VAL A 138 -1.40 -16.09 -8.01
N ILE A 139 -1.13 -17.20 -7.33
CA ILE A 139 0.24 -17.67 -7.06
C ILE A 139 0.47 -18.97 -7.79
N SER A 140 1.60 -19.06 -8.51
CA SER A 140 2.00 -20.29 -9.19
C SER A 140 3.20 -20.91 -8.48
N ARG A 141 3.11 -22.20 -8.14
CA ARG A 141 4.21 -22.98 -7.57
C ARG A 141 4.37 -24.26 -8.39
N ASN A 142 5.57 -24.52 -8.89
CA ASN A 142 5.89 -25.70 -9.71
C ASN A 142 4.94 -25.90 -10.91
N GLY A 143 4.52 -24.80 -11.55
CA GLY A 143 3.60 -24.84 -12.71
C GLY A 143 2.13 -25.05 -12.35
N GLN A 144 1.77 -25.21 -11.07
CA GLN A 144 0.39 -25.27 -10.60
C GLN A 144 -0.06 -23.90 -10.09
N ARG A 145 -1.25 -23.46 -10.54
CA ARG A 145 -1.86 -22.18 -10.14
C ARG A 145 -2.72 -22.38 -8.91
N HIS A 146 -2.49 -21.58 -7.89
CA HIS A 146 -3.30 -21.48 -6.69
C HIS A 146 -3.86 -20.07 -6.62
N THR A 147 -5.18 -19.93 -6.67
CA THR A 147 -5.79 -18.62 -6.44
C THR A 147 -5.90 -18.39 -4.95
N ILE A 148 -5.34 -17.27 -4.48
CA ILE A 148 -5.41 -16.89 -3.08
C ILE A 148 -6.49 -15.81 -2.97
N TYR A 149 -7.67 -16.26 -2.54
CA TYR A 149 -8.75 -15.38 -2.13
C TYR A 149 -8.77 -15.36 -0.61
N GLN A 150 -8.30 -14.28 -0.03
CA GLN A 150 -8.67 -13.95 1.33
C GLN A 150 -9.18 -12.52 1.33
N GLU A 151 -10.50 -12.40 1.43
CA GLU A 151 -11.13 -11.14 1.79
C GLU A 151 -10.55 -10.75 3.16
N ILE A 152 -10.20 -9.47 3.33
CA ILE A 152 -9.80 -8.96 4.64
C ILE A 152 -11.06 -8.90 5.51
N THR A 153 -11.47 -10.05 6.00
CA THR A 153 -12.36 -10.26 7.13
C THR A 153 -11.57 -11.04 8.15
N ASN A 154 -11.59 -10.61 9.41
CA ASN A 154 -10.83 -11.16 10.55
C ASN A 154 -10.82 -12.69 10.61
N GLN A 155 -9.91 -13.36 9.89
CA GLN A 155 -9.58 -14.77 10.08
C GLN A 155 -8.13 -15.03 9.70
N SER A 156 -7.38 -15.62 10.61
CA SER A 156 -6.01 -16.08 10.42
C SER A 156 -6.00 -17.35 9.57
N LEU A 157 -5.42 -17.30 8.36
CA LEU A 157 -5.10 -18.54 7.64
C LEU A 157 -3.74 -19.06 8.12
N LYS A 158 -3.78 -20.06 9.00
CA LYS A 158 -2.66 -21.00 9.17
C LYS A 158 -2.59 -21.86 7.91
N GLN A 159 -1.68 -21.55 7.00
CA GLN A 159 -1.23 -22.56 6.04
C GLN A 159 -0.28 -23.50 6.79
N ARG A 160 -0.79 -24.70 7.08
CA ARG A 160 -0.04 -25.82 7.64
C ARG A 160 0.99 -26.27 6.60
N GLU A 161 2.27 -26.14 6.92
CA GLU A 161 3.30 -26.96 6.29
C GLU A 161 3.01 -28.43 6.67
N ASN A 162 2.55 -29.22 5.70
CA ASN A 162 2.66 -30.66 5.78
C ASN A 162 3.82 -31.07 4.85
N GLY A 163 4.83 -31.70 5.46
CA GLY A 163 6.07 -32.15 4.82
C GLY A 163 5.87 -33.12 3.64
N TYR A 164 6.84 -33.19 2.74
CA TYR A 164 8.12 -33.90 2.91
C TYR A 164 9.22 -33.15 2.14
#